data_AF-A0A4U3CCJ9-F1
#
_entry.id   AF-A0A4U3CCJ9-F1
#
_cell.length_a   1.000
_cell.length_b   1.000
_cell.length_c   1.000
_cell.angle_alpha   90.00
_cell.angle_beta   90.00
_cell.angle_gamma   90.00
#
_symmetry.space_group_name_H-M   'P 1'
#
loop_
_entity.id
_entity.type
_entity.pdbx_description
1 polymer ?
#
loop_
_entity_poly.entity_id
_entity_poly.type
_entity_poly.pdbx_seq_one_letter_code
_entity_poly.pdbx_strand_id
1 'polypeptide(L)'
;MVVVSSLRDRRRSDAAPESGGGRLPARVRAAGAAVVFAVTTAVVLAQLFASGTVGLADNGDGERLVCRLGLEVGPDSRKESFEGDYVASEPCTGDNWEYHTSWRPLLRFAYWLSRLVTGSDGFDMAVLAVLGAVLLGLGAAAFFLALPGSAGARWPLVALVVVAASDIGFVTYLNSGYTDQAGFIGLLWVCAGVVGLVVHRTWPWLLVAAVAIAFTATAKTALLTAVPAVALALLVGRPAWRRPAAPRRWAVPHLGLAMVAVVLLTGVLGASVARSQGEGFSNGNKFNVLFYTLLAESDDPAADLEELGLPPELQRYAGASAWRDDDPLGDEEIHDHAATIFTWRTYLRFFAAHPDRFLELVPQSFDAVTEARVDYLANVPGEPGDEAELAERPSPVFWVLSLLPQGWPVPSIAFLWLGGAVFGVRWARSRDPVRAARGVLAVLLTGFAVSQSVLALSDGYYELAKHNVHAAFATGLLLAVLLEAGIRVGVAAVRRRRQTVAPAADAR
;
A
#
# COMPACT_ATOMS: atom_id res chain seq x y z
N MET A 1 33.41 39.45 71.49
CA MET A 1 32.13 38.69 71.42
C MET A 1 32.01 38.16 69.99
N VAL A 2 32.19 36.84 69.81
CA VAL A 2 31.72 35.90 68.75
C VAL A 2 31.70 36.41 67.29
N VAL A 3 32.65 36.07 66.40
CA VAL A 3 32.96 34.81 65.67
C VAL A 3 32.12 34.55 64.39
N VAL A 4 32.86 34.30 63.30
CA VAL A 4 32.50 33.92 61.92
C VAL A 4 32.03 32.45 61.82
N SER A 5 31.00 32.12 60.99
CA SER A 5 30.88 30.87 60.19
C SER A 5 29.66 30.94 59.25
N SER A 6 29.80 30.77 57.93
CA SER A 6 29.66 29.51 57.16
C SER A 6 28.37 28.72 57.42
N LEU A 7 27.43 28.72 56.45
CA LEU A 7 26.61 27.55 56.16
C LEU A 7 26.55 27.26 54.65
N ARG A 8 27.32 26.24 54.32
CA ARG A 8 27.27 25.35 53.17
C ARG A 8 25.92 24.59 53.12
N ASP A 9 25.50 24.32 51.89
CA ASP A 9 24.91 23.05 51.45
C ASP A 9 23.53 22.63 51.98
N ARG A 10 22.49 22.80 51.14
CA ARG A 10 21.50 21.73 50.89
C ARG A 10 21.07 21.78 49.41
N ARG A 11 21.90 21.19 48.55
CA ARG A 11 21.39 20.48 47.37
C ARG A 11 20.42 19.41 47.87
N ARG A 12 19.11 19.69 47.84
CA ARG A 12 18.11 18.61 47.82
C ARG A 12 18.02 18.12 46.38
N SER A 13 18.71 17.02 46.18
CA SER A 13 18.51 16.05 45.13
C SER A 13 17.06 15.56 45.15
N ASP A 14 16.16 16.27 44.48
CA ASP A 14 14.96 15.65 43.94
C ASP A 14 15.39 14.96 42.64
N ALA A 15 16.06 13.82 42.82
CA ALA A 15 16.13 12.79 41.80
C ALA A 15 14.69 12.31 41.59
N ALA A 16 13.99 12.98 40.67
CA ALA A 16 12.86 12.40 40.00
C ALA A 16 13.32 11.00 39.53
N PRO A 17 12.55 9.93 39.78
CA PRO A 17 12.93 8.62 39.31
C PRO A 17 13.05 8.74 37.80
N GLU A 18 14.28 8.59 37.29
CA GLU A 18 14.53 8.32 35.90
C GLU A 18 13.74 7.04 35.59
N SER A 19 12.51 7.20 35.11
CA SER A 19 11.75 6.12 34.52
C SER A 19 12.51 5.74 33.26
N GLY A 20 13.46 4.81 33.42
CA GLY A 20 14.34 4.30 32.40
C GLY A 20 13.53 3.71 31.25
N GLY A 21 13.16 4.54 30.29
CA GLY A 21 12.78 4.14 28.95
C GLY A 21 14.02 3.64 28.22
N GLY A 22 14.60 2.54 28.71
CA GLY A 22 15.86 2.00 28.25
C GLY A 22 15.80 1.73 26.74
N ARG A 23 16.62 2.45 25.97
CA ARG A 23 16.88 2.10 24.58
C ARG A 23 17.44 0.68 24.57
N LEU A 24 16.84 -0.20 23.77
CA LEU A 24 17.34 -1.56 23.62
C LEU A 24 18.83 -1.55 23.24
N PRO A 25 19.64 -2.45 23.82
CA PRO A 25 21.02 -2.65 23.40
C PRO A 25 21.10 -2.91 21.89
N ALA A 26 22.12 -2.37 21.23
CA ALA A 26 22.26 -2.46 19.77
C ALA A 26 22.21 -3.91 19.25
N ARG A 27 22.84 -4.85 19.98
CA ARG A 27 22.82 -6.29 19.66
C ARG A 27 21.42 -6.89 19.69
N VAL A 28 20.61 -6.56 20.70
CA VAL A 28 19.22 -7.04 20.82
C VAL A 28 18.35 -6.47 19.71
N ARG A 29 18.58 -5.21 19.31
CA ARG A 29 17.88 -4.59 18.18
C ARG A 29 18.21 -5.27 16.85
N ALA A 30 19.50 -5.54 16.61
CA ALA A 30 19.95 -6.22 15.40
C ALA A 30 19.42 -7.66 15.33
N ALA A 31 19.50 -8.41 16.43
CA ALA A 31 18.93 -9.76 16.50
C ALA A 31 17.41 -9.76 16.28
N GLY A 32 16.67 -8.83 16.90
CA GLY A 32 15.24 -8.70 16.68
C GLY A 32 14.89 -8.40 15.22
N ALA A 33 15.64 -7.49 14.57
CA ALA A 33 15.45 -7.19 13.16
C ALA A 33 15.76 -8.39 12.25
N ALA A 34 16.82 -9.15 12.55
CA ALA A 34 17.17 -10.37 11.82
C ALA A 34 16.08 -11.45 11.96
N VAL A 35 15.50 -11.62 13.15
CA VAL A 35 14.38 -12.53 13.37
C VAL A 35 13.15 -12.09 12.57
N VAL A 36 12.80 -10.80 12.61
CA VAL A 36 11.67 -10.27 11.82
C VAL A 36 11.89 -10.51 10.33
N PHE A 37 13.09 -10.22 9.83
CA PHE A 37 13.47 -10.50 8.44
C PHE A 37 13.26 -11.97 8.10
N ALA A 38 13.91 -12.88 8.83
CA ALA A 38 13.89 -14.30 8.54
C ALA A 38 12.46 -14.88 8.62
N VAL A 39 11.70 -14.53 9.66
CA VAL A 39 10.33 -15.03 9.85
C VAL A 39 9.41 -14.50 8.75
N THR A 40 9.46 -13.21 8.42
CA THR A 40 8.60 -12.63 7.38
C THR A 40 8.90 -13.27 6.03
N THR A 41 10.18 -13.35 5.64
CA THR A 41 10.59 -14.00 4.39
C THR A 41 10.14 -15.45 4.35
N ALA A 42 10.36 -16.22 5.43
CA ALA A 42 9.98 -17.63 5.48
C ALA A 42 8.45 -17.84 5.40
N VAL A 43 7.66 -17.01 6.09
CA VAL A 43 6.20 -17.10 6.04
C VAL A 43 5.68 -16.75 4.64
N VAL A 44 6.20 -15.70 4.00
CA VAL A 44 5.81 -15.34 2.62
C VAL A 44 6.18 -16.45 1.65
N LEU A 45 7.39 -17.01 1.74
CA LEU A 45 7.79 -18.14 0.88
C LEU A 45 6.94 -19.39 1.16
N ALA A 46 6.56 -19.64 2.41
CA ALA A 46 5.68 -20.77 2.74
C ALA A 46 4.27 -20.59 2.16
N GLN A 47 3.72 -19.37 2.21
CA GLN A 47 2.45 -19.05 1.55
C GLN A 47 2.49 -19.35 0.05
N LEU A 48 3.61 -19.00 -0.61
CA LEU A 48 3.76 -19.16 -2.05
C LEU A 48 4.12 -20.56 -2.51
N PHE A 49 4.88 -21.34 -1.71
CA PHE A 49 5.53 -22.55 -2.23
C PHE A 49 5.37 -23.81 -1.36
N ALA A 50 4.86 -23.73 -0.12
CA ALA A 50 4.90 -24.87 0.81
C ALA A 50 4.04 -26.08 0.38
N SER A 51 2.91 -25.85 -0.30
CA SER A 51 2.02 -26.91 -0.78
C SER A 51 1.60 -26.65 -2.23
N GLY A 52 2.61 -26.48 -3.09
CA GLY A 52 2.43 -26.07 -4.48
C GLY A 52 2.71 -24.58 -4.68
N THR A 53 3.07 -24.23 -5.92
CA THR A 53 3.31 -22.85 -6.35
C THR A 53 1.99 -22.13 -6.45
N VAL A 54 1.92 -20.98 -5.79
CA VAL A 54 0.77 -20.07 -5.84
C VAL A 54 1.25 -18.74 -6.40
N GLY A 55 0.47 -18.13 -7.28
CA GLY A 55 0.74 -16.80 -7.81
C GLY A 55 -0.51 -16.27 -8.50
N LEU A 56 -0.55 -14.98 -8.84
CA LEU A 56 -1.77 -14.41 -9.40
C LEU A 56 -1.71 -14.41 -10.93
N ALA A 57 -2.78 -14.90 -11.57
CA ALA A 57 -2.99 -14.85 -13.01
C ALA A 57 -2.82 -13.43 -13.56
N ASP A 58 -2.02 -13.28 -14.60
CA ASP A 58 -1.92 -12.03 -15.33
C ASP A 58 -3.16 -11.86 -16.24
N ASN A 59 -3.70 -10.65 -16.31
CA ASN A 59 -4.82 -10.30 -17.19
C ASN A 59 -4.34 -9.56 -18.45
N GLY A 60 -3.08 -9.81 -18.86
CA GLY A 60 -2.39 -9.13 -19.97
C GLY A 60 -1.59 -7.89 -19.56
N ASP A 61 -1.54 -7.56 -18.27
CA ASP A 61 -0.80 -6.39 -17.75
C ASP A 61 0.72 -6.62 -17.73
N GLY A 62 1.16 -7.84 -17.43
CA GLY A 62 2.57 -8.19 -17.30
C GLY A 62 3.30 -8.34 -18.62
N GLU A 63 2.60 -8.54 -19.75
CA GLU A 63 3.20 -8.48 -21.10
C GLU A 63 3.96 -7.15 -21.29
N ARG A 64 3.43 -6.05 -20.75
CA ARG A 64 4.08 -4.72 -20.82
C ARG A 64 5.40 -4.66 -20.06
N LEU A 65 5.60 -5.52 -19.06
CA LEU A 65 6.84 -5.62 -18.29
C LEU A 65 7.87 -6.50 -18.99
N VAL A 66 7.44 -7.65 -19.49
CA VAL A 66 8.32 -8.72 -19.96
C VAL A 66 8.62 -8.61 -21.45
N CYS A 67 7.71 -8.12 -22.29
CA CYS A 67 7.91 -8.14 -23.75
C CYS A 67 9.13 -7.33 -24.18
N ARG A 68 9.38 -6.17 -23.57
CA ARG A 68 10.60 -5.36 -23.83
C ARG A 68 11.91 -6.03 -23.38
N LEU A 69 11.84 -7.11 -22.61
CA LEU A 69 12.99 -7.92 -22.23
C LEU A 69 13.24 -9.06 -23.24
N GLY A 70 12.42 -9.17 -24.28
CA GLY A 70 12.45 -10.30 -25.21
C GLY A 70 11.90 -11.56 -24.56
N LEU A 71 10.79 -11.42 -23.83
CA LEU A 71 10.12 -12.50 -23.14
C LEU A 71 8.64 -12.48 -23.49
N GLU A 72 8.07 -13.64 -23.76
CA GLU A 72 6.63 -13.84 -23.89
C GLU A 72 6.16 -14.97 -22.97
N VAL A 73 4.86 -15.02 -22.70
CA VAL A 73 4.26 -16.11 -21.92
C VAL A 73 4.54 -17.44 -22.61
N GLY A 74 5.11 -18.38 -21.86
CA GLY A 74 5.44 -19.70 -22.36
C GLY A 74 4.21 -20.47 -22.86
N PRO A 75 4.37 -21.41 -23.80
CA PRO A 75 3.25 -22.19 -24.35
C PRO A 75 2.55 -23.07 -23.31
N ASP A 76 3.26 -23.42 -22.24
CA ASP A 76 2.73 -24.19 -21.11
C ASP A 76 1.95 -23.26 -20.15
N SER A 77 2.45 -22.03 -19.90
CA SER A 77 1.72 -21.01 -19.13
C SER A 77 0.50 -20.41 -19.85
N ARG A 78 0.48 -20.37 -21.20
CA ARG A 78 -0.70 -19.97 -21.99
C ARG A 78 -1.90 -20.90 -21.82
N LYS A 79 -1.69 -22.04 -21.18
CA LYS A 79 -2.72 -23.06 -20.96
C LYS A 79 -3.21 -23.11 -19.52
N GLU A 80 -2.57 -22.49 -18.53
CA GLU A 80 -2.78 -22.93 -17.13
C GLU A 80 -3.47 -21.91 -16.23
N SER A 81 -4.12 -20.89 -16.82
CA SER A 81 -4.74 -19.75 -16.11
C SER A 81 -3.78 -18.97 -15.18
N PHE A 82 -2.50 -19.35 -15.13
CA PHE A 82 -1.43 -18.80 -14.30
C PHE A 82 -0.16 -18.61 -15.17
N GLU A 83 0.37 -17.38 -15.21
CA GLU A 83 1.53 -17.03 -16.04
C GLU A 83 2.83 -17.01 -15.24
N GLY A 84 3.36 -18.21 -14.96
CA GLY A 84 4.60 -18.40 -14.20
C GLY A 84 5.87 -18.41 -15.04
N ASP A 85 5.79 -18.97 -16.25
CA ASP A 85 6.95 -19.23 -17.10
C ASP A 85 6.94 -18.41 -18.38
N TYR A 86 8.08 -17.78 -18.64
CA TYR A 86 8.30 -16.92 -19.81
C TYR A 86 9.43 -17.48 -20.66
N VAL A 87 9.22 -17.50 -21.97
CA VAL A 87 10.19 -17.96 -22.96
C VAL A 87 10.76 -16.79 -23.73
N ALA A 88 11.94 -16.99 -24.31
CA ALA A 88 12.59 -15.96 -25.12
C ALA A 88 11.77 -15.65 -26.39
N SER A 89 11.58 -14.37 -26.68
CA SER A 89 10.86 -13.85 -27.84
C SER A 89 11.51 -12.58 -28.39
N GLU A 90 11.02 -12.10 -29.53
CA GLU A 90 11.46 -10.81 -30.07
C GLU A 90 10.96 -9.66 -29.17
N PRO A 91 11.84 -8.71 -28.78
CA PRO A 91 11.41 -7.62 -27.93
C PRO A 91 10.38 -6.71 -28.62
N CYS A 92 9.27 -6.42 -27.93
CA CYS A 92 8.29 -5.44 -28.42
C CYS A 92 8.94 -4.07 -28.70
N THR A 93 8.55 -3.46 -29.82
CA THR A 93 9.03 -2.13 -30.27
C THR A 93 7.88 -1.12 -30.39
N GLY A 94 8.21 0.18 -30.37
CA GLY A 94 7.24 1.27 -30.45
C GLY A 94 6.83 1.87 -29.08
N ASP A 95 6.21 3.05 -29.12
CA ASP A 95 5.95 3.88 -27.95
C ASP A 95 4.83 3.32 -27.06
N ASN A 96 3.87 2.57 -27.63
CA ASN A 96 2.78 1.93 -26.89
C ASN A 96 3.25 0.87 -25.89
N TRP A 97 4.45 0.32 -26.10
CA TRP A 97 5.10 -0.64 -25.20
C TRP A 97 6.04 0.03 -24.21
N GLU A 98 6.09 1.37 -24.15
CA GLU A 98 6.80 2.08 -23.07
C GLU A 98 6.02 1.92 -21.77
N TYR A 99 6.66 1.24 -20.84
CA TYR A 99 6.18 1.14 -19.48
C TYR A 99 7.35 1.40 -18.53
N HIS A 100 7.39 2.62 -18.00
CA HIS A 100 8.34 3.01 -16.98
C HIS A 100 7.73 2.76 -15.61
N THR A 101 8.42 1.94 -14.81
CA THR A 101 8.04 1.62 -13.45
C THR A 101 9.31 1.41 -12.63
N SER A 102 9.28 1.80 -11.36
CA SER A 102 10.34 1.52 -10.39
C SER A 102 10.59 0.03 -10.17
N TRP A 103 9.63 -0.83 -10.59
CA TRP A 103 9.75 -2.28 -10.50
C TRP A 103 10.66 -2.89 -11.56
N ARG A 104 10.74 -2.28 -12.75
CA ARG A 104 11.43 -2.82 -13.93
C ARG A 104 12.93 -3.08 -13.72
N PRO A 105 13.69 -2.24 -13.00
CA PRO A 105 15.08 -2.55 -12.66
C PRO A 105 15.24 -3.83 -11.83
N LEU A 106 14.30 -4.11 -10.91
CA LEU A 106 14.33 -5.33 -10.09
C LEU A 106 14.00 -6.56 -10.94
N LEU A 107 13.01 -6.46 -11.83
CA LEU A 107 12.72 -7.51 -12.81
C LEU A 107 13.94 -7.81 -13.69
N ARG A 108 14.59 -6.78 -14.24
CA ARG A 108 15.82 -6.95 -15.04
C ARG A 108 16.95 -7.61 -14.26
N PHE A 109 17.12 -7.24 -12.99
CA PHE A 109 18.12 -7.85 -12.13
C PHE A 109 17.80 -9.32 -11.83
N ALA A 110 16.54 -9.63 -11.52
CA ALA A 110 16.09 -11.01 -11.29
C ALA A 110 16.26 -11.87 -12.56
N TYR A 111 15.89 -11.34 -13.73
CA TYR A 111 16.08 -12.01 -15.01
C TYR A 111 17.56 -12.26 -15.30
N TRP A 112 18.42 -11.24 -15.17
CA TRP A 112 19.86 -11.39 -15.34
C TRP A 112 20.45 -12.44 -14.40
N LEU A 113 20.05 -12.44 -13.13
CA LEU A 113 20.52 -13.42 -12.15
C LEU A 113 20.05 -14.84 -12.51
N SER A 114 18.79 -14.99 -12.94
CA SER A 114 18.25 -16.26 -13.40
C SER A 114 19.08 -16.81 -14.56
N ARG A 115 19.33 -16.00 -15.59
CA ARG A 115 20.16 -16.39 -16.74
C ARG A 115 21.57 -16.79 -16.35
N LEU A 116 22.19 -16.08 -15.40
CA LEU A 116 23.54 -16.43 -14.92
C LEU A 116 23.59 -17.79 -14.24
N VAL A 117 22.52 -18.18 -13.55
CA VAL A 117 22.47 -19.44 -12.80
C VAL A 117 22.02 -20.60 -13.69
N THR A 118 21.01 -20.40 -14.53
CA THR A 118 20.39 -21.47 -15.33
C THR A 118 21.02 -21.61 -16.72
N GLY A 119 21.63 -20.56 -17.26
CA GLY A 119 22.06 -20.51 -18.66
C GLY A 119 20.90 -20.44 -19.68
N SER A 120 19.65 -20.41 -19.21
CA SER A 120 18.45 -20.30 -20.05
C SER A 120 18.18 -18.84 -20.38
N ASP A 121 17.58 -18.58 -21.55
CA ASP A 121 17.06 -17.26 -21.91
C ASP A 121 15.60 -17.04 -21.46
N GLY A 122 14.96 -18.06 -20.89
CA GLY A 122 13.64 -17.96 -20.25
C GLY A 122 13.67 -17.37 -18.84
N PHE A 123 12.50 -17.15 -18.26
CA PHE A 123 12.34 -16.56 -16.93
C PHE A 123 11.17 -17.19 -16.16
N ASP A 124 11.43 -17.61 -14.92
CA ASP A 124 10.44 -18.12 -13.97
C ASP A 124 10.13 -17.02 -12.94
N MET A 125 8.86 -16.65 -12.80
CA MET A 125 8.42 -15.62 -11.85
C MET A 125 8.65 -15.96 -10.40
N ALA A 126 8.86 -17.24 -10.05
CA ALA A 126 9.21 -17.64 -8.69
C ALA A 126 10.51 -16.96 -8.22
N VAL A 127 11.45 -16.68 -9.13
CA VAL A 127 12.68 -15.94 -8.81
C VAL A 127 12.36 -14.51 -8.36
N LEU A 128 11.42 -13.86 -9.05
CA LEU A 128 10.96 -12.53 -8.68
C LEU A 128 10.19 -12.55 -7.35
N ALA A 129 9.39 -13.59 -7.14
CA ALA A 129 8.64 -13.79 -5.89
C ALA A 129 9.57 -13.97 -4.69
N VAL A 130 10.67 -14.72 -4.83
CA VAL A 130 11.72 -14.85 -3.79
C VAL A 130 12.35 -13.49 -3.50
N LEU A 131 12.69 -12.71 -4.51
CA LEU A 131 13.22 -11.35 -4.33
C LEU A 131 12.19 -10.45 -3.61
N GLY A 132 10.92 -10.51 -4.01
CA GLY A 132 9.82 -9.79 -3.37
C GLY A 132 9.65 -10.18 -1.89
N ALA A 133 9.70 -11.46 -1.56
CA ALA A 133 9.63 -11.97 -0.19
C ALA A 133 10.79 -11.45 0.68
N VAL A 134 12.02 -11.45 0.14
CA VAL A 134 13.20 -10.87 0.80
C VAL A 134 13.02 -9.37 1.04
N LEU A 135 12.53 -8.62 0.03
CA LEU A 135 12.30 -7.18 0.15
C LEU A 135 11.19 -6.84 1.16
N LEU A 136 10.12 -7.64 1.24
CA LEU A 136 9.10 -7.53 2.29
C LEU A 136 9.69 -7.81 3.66
N GLY A 137 10.48 -8.87 3.81
CA GLY A 137 11.14 -9.19 5.08
C GLY A 137 12.09 -8.09 5.54
N LEU A 138 12.86 -7.50 4.62
CA LEU A 138 13.72 -6.35 4.92
C LEU A 138 12.89 -5.12 5.30
N GLY A 139 11.75 -4.88 4.65
CA GLY A 139 10.81 -3.83 5.01
C GLY A 139 10.23 -4.00 6.42
N ALA A 140 9.84 -5.22 6.78
CA ALA A 140 9.37 -5.55 8.14
C ALA A 140 10.48 -5.37 9.19
N ALA A 141 11.72 -5.76 8.88
CA ALA A 141 12.86 -5.55 9.76
C ALA A 141 13.19 -4.06 9.92
N ALA A 142 13.14 -3.27 8.84
CA ALA A 142 13.28 -1.83 8.89
C ALA A 142 12.16 -1.20 9.75
N PHE A 143 10.91 -1.66 9.60
CA PHE A 143 9.79 -1.22 10.43
C PHE A 143 10.03 -1.51 11.93
N PHE A 144 10.52 -2.71 12.29
CA PHE A 144 10.92 -3.04 13.66
C PHE A 144 12.02 -2.10 14.21
N LEU A 145 13.01 -1.76 13.37
CA LEU A 145 14.09 -0.85 13.74
C LEU A 145 13.63 0.60 13.90
N ALA A 146 12.65 1.01 13.09
CA ALA A 146 12.03 2.33 13.10
C ALA A 146 11.24 2.59 14.39
N LEU A 147 10.54 1.58 14.90
CA LEU A 147 9.68 1.71 16.07
C LEU A 147 10.43 2.16 17.35
N PRO A 148 9.82 3.03 18.17
CA PRO A 148 10.36 3.44 19.46
C PRO A 148 10.05 2.41 20.57
N GLY A 149 10.74 2.55 21.71
CA GLY A 149 10.47 1.76 22.91
C GLY A 149 11.25 0.44 23.02
N SER A 150 10.91 -0.34 24.06
CA SER A 150 11.49 -1.64 24.38
C SER A 150 11.04 -2.74 23.41
N ALA A 151 11.65 -3.92 23.47
CA ALA A 151 11.32 -5.04 22.56
C ALA A 151 9.86 -5.45 22.70
N GLY A 152 9.35 -5.59 23.94
CA GLY A 152 7.95 -5.90 24.20
C GLY A 152 6.96 -4.84 23.70
N ALA A 153 7.41 -3.59 23.48
CA ALA A 153 6.58 -2.55 22.89
C ALA A 153 6.60 -2.53 21.35
N ARG A 154 7.50 -3.28 20.72
CA ARG A 154 7.62 -3.38 19.25
C ARG A 154 6.94 -4.64 18.72
N TRP A 155 7.23 -5.78 19.37
CA TRP A 155 6.83 -7.11 18.90
C TRP A 155 5.33 -7.26 18.61
N PRO A 156 4.40 -6.80 19.47
CA PRO A 156 2.97 -6.98 19.19
C PRO A 156 2.53 -6.33 17.88
N LEU A 157 2.98 -5.09 17.62
CA LEU A 157 2.64 -4.38 16.39
C LEU A 157 3.33 -5.01 15.19
N VAL A 158 4.60 -5.38 15.31
CA VAL A 158 5.35 -6.00 14.21
C VAL A 158 4.77 -7.36 13.85
N ALA A 159 4.39 -8.17 14.83
CA ALA A 159 3.74 -9.46 14.59
C ALA A 159 2.42 -9.29 13.82
N LEU A 160 1.56 -8.36 14.23
CA LEU A 160 0.30 -8.08 13.53
C LEU A 160 0.52 -7.52 12.13
N VAL A 161 1.54 -6.66 11.93
CA VAL A 161 1.92 -6.16 10.60
C VAL A 161 2.44 -7.28 9.70
N VAL A 162 3.23 -8.21 10.22
CA VAL A 162 3.71 -9.38 9.46
C VAL A 162 2.54 -10.28 9.08
N VAL A 163 1.60 -10.56 10.00
CA VAL A 163 0.39 -11.32 9.70
C VAL A 163 -0.42 -10.66 8.58
N ALA A 164 -0.61 -9.34 8.62
CA ALA A 164 -1.33 -8.62 7.58
C ALA A 164 -0.57 -8.58 6.24
N ALA A 165 0.76 -8.37 6.29
CA ALA A 165 1.59 -8.24 5.09
C ALA A 165 1.88 -9.58 4.39
N SER A 166 1.71 -10.70 5.11
CA SER A 166 1.89 -12.06 4.60
C SER A 166 0.57 -12.77 4.27
N ASP A 167 -0.54 -12.02 4.20
CA ASP A 167 -1.83 -12.54 3.74
C ASP A 167 -1.73 -13.04 2.29
N ILE A 168 -2.32 -14.21 2.00
CA ILE A 168 -2.28 -14.79 0.65
C ILE A 168 -2.86 -13.84 -0.40
N GLY A 169 -3.90 -13.05 -0.09
CA GLY A 169 -4.51 -12.13 -1.05
C GLY A 169 -3.58 -10.99 -1.51
N PHE A 170 -2.42 -10.81 -0.86
CA PHE A 170 -1.40 -9.84 -1.29
C PHE A 170 -0.15 -10.52 -1.81
N VAL A 171 0.32 -11.59 -1.16
CA VAL A 171 1.61 -12.18 -1.53
C VAL A 171 1.58 -12.92 -2.85
N THR A 172 0.42 -13.39 -3.33
CA THR A 172 0.30 -14.02 -4.66
C THR A 172 0.71 -13.09 -5.79
N TYR A 173 0.51 -11.78 -5.64
CA TYR A 173 1.01 -10.80 -6.61
C TYR A 173 2.53 -10.77 -6.73
N LEU A 174 3.28 -11.24 -5.72
CA LEU A 174 4.75 -11.32 -5.81
C LEU A 174 5.20 -12.36 -6.85
N ASN A 175 4.34 -13.34 -7.13
CA ASN A 175 4.54 -14.38 -8.13
C ASN A 175 3.59 -14.14 -9.30
N SER A 176 3.66 -12.95 -9.91
CA SER A 176 2.83 -12.54 -11.04
C SER A 176 3.51 -11.47 -11.89
N GLY A 177 2.99 -11.28 -13.11
CA GLY A 177 3.36 -10.20 -14.02
C GLY A 177 2.90 -8.80 -13.59
N TYR A 178 2.13 -8.64 -12.52
CA TYR A 178 1.61 -7.33 -12.09
C TYR A 178 2.69 -6.42 -11.52
N THR A 179 2.49 -5.10 -11.58
CA THR A 179 3.35 -4.14 -10.83
C THR A 179 2.87 -3.87 -9.41
N ASP A 180 1.68 -4.36 -9.05
CA ASP A 180 1.02 -4.13 -7.77
C ASP A 180 1.88 -4.61 -6.58
N GLN A 181 2.73 -5.62 -6.80
CA GLN A 181 3.78 -6.09 -5.87
C GLN A 181 4.70 -4.98 -5.34
N ALA A 182 5.08 -4.03 -6.19
CA ALA A 182 5.89 -2.89 -5.77
C ALA A 182 5.12 -1.95 -4.82
N GLY A 183 3.79 -1.90 -4.94
CA GLY A 183 2.91 -1.18 -4.02
C GLY A 183 2.92 -1.76 -2.61
N PHE A 184 2.81 -3.09 -2.48
CA PHE A 184 2.83 -3.77 -1.17
C PHE A 184 4.19 -3.65 -0.47
N ILE A 185 5.27 -3.95 -1.20
CA ILE A 185 6.65 -3.80 -0.72
C ILE A 185 6.89 -2.33 -0.35
N GLY A 186 6.60 -1.43 -1.27
CA GLY A 186 6.82 0.00 -1.14
C GLY A 186 6.10 0.60 0.06
N LEU A 187 4.81 0.32 0.25
CA LEU A 187 4.04 0.88 1.37
C LEU A 187 4.58 0.45 2.73
N LEU A 188 5.04 -0.80 2.88
CA LEU A 188 5.67 -1.26 4.13
C LEU A 188 6.97 -0.50 4.42
N TRP A 189 7.79 -0.27 3.39
CA TRP A 189 9.00 0.55 3.49
C TRP A 189 8.69 2.03 3.76
N VAL A 190 7.61 2.58 3.18
CA VAL A 190 7.12 3.93 3.48
C VAL A 190 6.71 4.04 4.95
N CYS A 191 5.99 3.05 5.48
CA CYS A 191 5.64 2.98 6.90
C CYS A 191 6.90 2.98 7.79
N ALA A 192 7.90 2.17 7.45
CA ALA A 192 9.18 2.13 8.17
C ALA A 192 9.92 3.48 8.11
N GLY A 193 10.03 4.07 6.92
CA GLY A 193 10.68 5.36 6.68
C GLY A 193 10.02 6.50 7.44
N VAL A 194 8.70 6.65 7.32
CA VAL A 194 7.92 7.71 7.99
C VAL A 194 8.01 7.58 9.51
N VAL A 195 7.83 6.37 10.06
CA VAL A 195 7.99 6.14 11.51
C VAL A 195 9.42 6.44 11.94
N GLY A 196 10.41 5.94 11.20
CA GLY A 196 11.81 6.13 11.51
C GLY A 196 12.20 7.61 11.51
N LEU A 197 11.64 8.38 10.58
CA LEU A 197 11.83 9.82 10.48
C LEU A 197 11.18 10.57 11.66
N VAL A 198 9.94 10.24 12.01
CA VAL A 198 9.23 10.84 13.14
C VAL A 198 9.92 10.54 14.47
N VAL A 199 10.50 9.35 14.62
CA VAL A 199 11.10 8.87 15.86
C VAL A 199 12.56 9.32 16.00
N HIS A 200 13.38 9.10 14.97
CA HIS A 200 14.84 9.23 15.06
C HIS A 200 15.37 10.54 14.45
N ARG A 201 14.72 11.06 13.41
CA ARG A 201 15.09 12.32 12.70
C ARG A 201 16.51 12.36 12.17
N THR A 202 16.95 11.24 11.62
CA THR A 202 18.31 11.11 11.08
C THR A 202 18.28 10.99 9.56
N TRP A 203 19.34 11.45 8.89
CA TRP A 203 19.43 11.38 7.43
C TRP A 203 19.25 9.95 6.86
N PRO A 204 19.66 8.84 7.51
CA PRO A 204 19.41 7.50 6.96
C PRO A 204 17.91 7.18 6.88
N TRP A 205 17.12 7.63 7.85
CA TRP A 205 15.66 7.45 7.81
C TRP A 205 14.99 8.40 6.81
N LEU A 206 15.58 9.58 6.57
CA LEU A 206 15.15 10.45 5.47
C LEU A 206 15.42 9.77 4.12
N LEU A 207 16.59 9.15 3.94
CA LEU A 207 16.91 8.40 2.72
C LEU A 207 15.96 7.22 2.54
N VAL A 208 15.75 6.41 3.58
CA VAL A 208 14.80 5.29 3.53
C VAL A 208 13.41 5.78 3.16
N ALA A 209 12.92 6.86 3.78
CA ALA A 209 11.62 7.44 3.45
C ALA A 209 11.59 7.94 1.99
N ALA A 210 12.59 8.70 1.55
CA ALA A 210 12.64 9.26 0.19
C ALA A 210 12.67 8.18 -0.88
N VAL A 211 13.52 7.15 -0.71
CA VAL A 211 13.62 6.02 -1.65
C VAL A 211 12.33 5.22 -1.66
N ALA A 212 11.74 4.92 -0.49
CA ALA A 212 10.50 4.16 -0.42
C ALA A 212 9.32 4.91 -1.05
N ILE A 213 9.20 6.22 -0.78
CA ILE A 213 8.15 7.07 -1.36
C ILE A 213 8.31 7.14 -2.88
N ALA A 214 9.53 7.37 -3.38
CA ALA A 214 9.80 7.39 -4.81
C ALA A 214 9.48 6.05 -5.45
N PHE A 215 10.02 4.94 -4.91
CA PHE A 215 9.76 3.59 -5.39
C PHE A 215 8.27 3.26 -5.47
N THR A 216 7.51 3.57 -4.43
CA THR A 216 6.07 3.29 -4.39
C THR A 216 5.30 4.15 -5.40
N ALA A 217 5.53 5.46 -5.38
CA ALA A 217 4.78 6.42 -6.19
C ALA A 217 5.07 6.32 -7.70
N THR A 218 6.21 5.76 -8.09
CA THR A 218 6.60 5.55 -9.50
C THR A 218 6.46 4.10 -9.95
N ALA A 219 5.89 3.22 -9.12
CA ALA A 219 5.61 1.84 -9.50
C ALA A 219 4.39 1.74 -10.44
N LYS A 220 3.32 2.45 -10.11
CA LYS A 220 2.06 2.54 -10.85
C LYS A 220 1.47 3.92 -10.61
N THR A 221 0.80 4.51 -11.59
CA THR A 221 0.22 5.87 -11.49
C THR A 221 -0.75 6.00 -10.32
N ALA A 222 -1.54 4.95 -10.06
CA ALA A 222 -2.43 4.86 -8.91
C ALA A 222 -1.69 5.06 -7.58
N LEU A 223 -0.46 4.55 -7.44
CA LEU A 223 0.31 4.60 -6.19
C LEU A 223 0.87 5.99 -5.86
N LEU A 224 0.73 6.98 -6.75
CA LEU A 224 1.11 8.36 -6.49
C LEU A 224 0.40 8.95 -5.26
N THR A 225 -0.75 8.41 -4.86
CA THR A 225 -1.48 8.85 -3.66
C THR A 225 -0.72 8.60 -2.35
N ALA A 226 0.34 7.77 -2.36
CA ALA A 226 1.27 7.65 -1.24
C ALA A 226 1.88 9.00 -0.85
N VAL A 227 2.12 9.89 -1.81
CA VAL A 227 2.74 11.20 -1.60
C VAL A 227 1.88 12.12 -0.72
N PRO A 228 0.61 12.45 -1.06
CA PRO A 228 -0.25 13.25 -0.20
C PRO A 228 -0.55 12.57 1.14
N ALA A 229 -0.69 11.24 1.19
CA ALA A 229 -0.91 10.52 2.44
C ALA A 229 0.28 10.66 3.41
N VAL A 230 1.51 10.55 2.91
CA VAL A 230 2.74 10.80 3.68
C VAL A 230 2.83 12.26 4.13
N ALA A 231 2.55 13.20 3.23
CA ALA A 231 2.57 14.63 3.57
C ALA A 231 1.60 14.95 4.72
N LEU A 232 0.37 14.42 4.66
CA LEU A 232 -0.63 14.58 5.71
C LEU A 232 -0.17 13.96 7.04
N ALA A 233 0.31 12.71 7.02
CA ALA A 233 0.78 12.01 8.21
C ALA A 233 1.93 12.76 8.92
N LEU A 234 2.86 13.30 8.15
CA LEU A 234 3.98 14.08 8.64
C LEU A 234 3.55 15.45 9.18
N LEU A 235 2.61 16.12 8.50
CA LEU A 235 2.04 17.39 8.95
C LEU A 235 1.33 17.23 10.29
N VAL A 236 0.49 16.20 10.43
CA VAL A 236 -0.21 15.90 11.69
C VAL A 236 0.75 15.46 12.79
N GLY A 237 1.81 14.73 12.44
CA GLY A 237 2.88 14.31 13.34
C GLY A 237 3.89 15.39 13.73
N ARG A 238 3.81 16.60 13.14
CA ARG A 238 4.75 17.71 13.37
C ARG A 238 5.00 18.07 14.84
N PRO A 239 4.02 18.01 15.77
CA PRO A 239 4.28 18.28 17.18
C PRO A 239 5.32 17.34 17.79
N ALA A 240 5.41 16.09 17.30
CA ALA A 240 6.44 15.15 17.73
C ALA A 240 7.84 15.66 17.37
N TRP A 241 7.99 16.48 16.32
CA TRP A 241 9.28 16.93 15.80
C TRP A 241 10.03 17.89 16.73
N ARG A 242 9.31 18.52 17.66
CA ARG A 242 9.88 19.42 18.67
C ARG A 242 10.66 18.69 19.77
N ARG A 243 10.70 17.35 19.76
CA ARG A 243 11.46 16.55 20.73
C ARG A 243 12.97 16.61 20.41
N PRO A 244 13.85 16.47 21.42
CA PRO A 244 15.29 16.37 21.18
C PRO A 244 15.60 15.26 20.16
N ALA A 245 16.38 15.58 19.13
CA ALA A 245 16.79 14.61 18.12
C ALA A 245 17.92 13.70 18.66
N ALA A 246 18.20 12.62 17.93
CA ALA A 246 19.35 11.75 18.13
C ALA A 246 20.70 12.55 18.05
N PRO A 247 21.87 11.93 18.31
CA PRO A 247 23.15 12.65 18.36
C PRO A 247 23.37 13.55 17.14
N ARG A 248 23.82 14.78 17.40
CA ARG A 248 23.91 15.91 16.47
C ARG A 248 24.54 15.57 15.10
N ARG A 249 25.40 14.55 15.03
CA ARG A 249 26.12 14.12 13.82
C ARG A 249 25.24 13.58 12.68
N TRP A 250 24.04 13.06 12.98
CA TRP A 250 23.15 12.47 11.97
C TRP A 250 21.82 13.20 11.85
N ALA A 251 21.61 14.25 12.63
CA ALA A 251 20.35 14.99 12.65
C ALA A 251 20.11 15.68 11.31
N VAL A 252 18.86 15.71 10.86
CA VAL A 252 18.46 16.51 9.69
C VAL A 252 18.01 17.89 10.18
N PRO A 253 18.83 18.95 10.04
CA PRO A 253 18.34 20.29 10.27
C PRO A 253 17.25 20.61 9.24
N HIS A 254 16.20 21.32 9.65
CA HIS A 254 15.10 21.70 8.77
C HIS A 254 14.35 20.54 8.10
N LEU A 255 14.08 19.46 8.84
CA LEU A 255 13.34 18.27 8.38
C LEU A 255 12.09 18.59 7.53
N GLY A 256 11.34 19.64 7.86
CA GLY A 256 10.17 20.04 7.07
C GLY A 256 10.51 20.44 5.63
N LEU A 257 11.60 21.18 5.42
CA LEU A 257 12.03 21.58 4.07
C LEU A 257 12.53 20.39 3.27
N ALA A 258 13.31 19.51 3.90
CA ALA A 258 13.76 18.26 3.27
C ALA A 258 12.58 17.40 2.80
N MET A 259 11.51 17.34 3.60
CA MET A 259 10.30 16.60 3.23
C MET A 259 9.52 17.25 2.09
N VAL A 260 9.41 18.57 2.07
CA VAL A 260 8.82 19.28 0.93
C VAL A 260 9.60 18.98 -0.34
N ALA A 261 10.94 18.99 -0.28
CA ALA A 261 11.77 18.64 -1.44
C ALA A 261 11.55 17.19 -1.92
N VAL A 262 11.47 16.22 -0.99
CA VAL A 262 11.17 14.81 -1.33
C VAL A 262 9.79 14.70 -2.00
N VAL A 263 8.76 15.30 -1.41
CA VAL A 263 7.39 15.28 -1.94
C VAL A 263 7.33 15.89 -3.34
N LEU A 264 7.97 17.03 -3.56
CA LEU A 264 8.01 17.69 -4.87
C LEU A 264 8.77 16.86 -5.90
N LEU A 265 9.95 16.35 -5.55
CA LEU A 265 10.75 15.53 -6.45
C LEU A 265 10.01 14.25 -6.85
N THR A 266 9.39 13.57 -5.89
CA THR A 266 8.58 12.37 -6.18
C THR A 266 7.35 12.71 -7.01
N GLY A 267 6.69 13.85 -6.76
CA GLY A 267 5.57 14.31 -7.59
C GLY A 267 5.98 14.54 -9.05
N VAL A 268 7.15 15.15 -9.28
CA VAL A 268 7.70 15.35 -10.63
C VAL A 268 8.03 14.01 -11.29
N LEU A 269 8.70 13.09 -10.59
CA LEU A 269 9.02 11.77 -11.11
C LEU A 269 7.76 10.95 -11.42
N GLY A 270 6.77 10.96 -10.52
CA GLY A 270 5.48 10.31 -10.75
C GLY A 270 4.76 10.87 -11.97
N ALA A 271 4.76 12.20 -12.14
CA ALA A 271 4.19 12.84 -13.32
C ALA A 271 4.95 12.50 -14.61
N SER A 272 6.28 12.31 -14.57
CA SER A 272 7.02 11.83 -15.75
C SER A 272 6.65 10.39 -16.10
N VAL A 273 6.51 9.51 -15.11
CA VAL A 273 6.08 8.12 -15.31
C VAL A 273 4.68 8.04 -15.87
N ALA A 274 3.75 8.86 -15.36
CA ALA A 274 2.38 8.92 -15.87
C ALA A 274 2.30 9.33 -17.34
N ARG A 275 3.18 10.23 -17.80
CA ARG A 275 3.25 10.66 -19.20
C ARG A 275 3.88 9.63 -20.14
N SER A 276 4.65 8.69 -19.59
CA SER A 276 5.32 7.64 -20.36
C SER A 276 4.51 6.35 -20.48
N GLN A 277 3.27 6.32 -20.00
CA GLN A 277 2.40 5.17 -20.20
C GLN A 277 1.71 5.31 -21.55
N GLY A 278 1.83 4.28 -22.41
CA GLY A 278 1.23 4.26 -23.74
C GLY A 278 -0.28 4.57 -23.73
N GLU A 279 -0.75 5.27 -24.74
CA GLU A 279 -2.11 5.85 -24.77
C GLU A 279 -3.23 4.80 -24.81
N GLY A 280 -3.00 3.64 -25.45
CA GLY A 280 -4.03 2.62 -25.65
C GLY A 280 -4.69 2.12 -24.36
N PHE A 281 -3.90 1.83 -23.33
CA PHE A 281 -4.46 1.36 -22.06
C PHE A 281 -5.09 2.48 -21.22
N SER A 282 -4.57 3.70 -21.34
CA SER A 282 -5.23 4.85 -20.72
C SER A 282 -6.59 5.13 -21.36
N ASN A 283 -6.75 4.82 -22.66
CA ASN A 283 -8.01 4.99 -23.37
C ASN A 283 -9.04 3.92 -22.97
N GLY A 284 -8.61 2.68 -22.76
CA GLY A 284 -9.46 1.63 -22.19
C GLY A 284 -10.07 2.01 -20.83
N ASN A 285 -9.27 2.56 -19.90
CA ASN A 285 -9.79 3.00 -18.60
C ASN A 285 -10.81 4.14 -18.74
N LYS A 286 -10.56 5.12 -19.62
CA LYS A 286 -11.51 6.22 -19.87
C LYS A 286 -12.80 5.72 -20.51
N PHE A 287 -12.70 4.76 -21.43
CA PHE A 287 -13.87 4.09 -22.01
C PHE A 287 -14.71 3.43 -20.92
N ASN A 288 -14.08 2.65 -20.01
CA ASN A 288 -14.77 2.01 -18.89
C ASN A 288 -15.42 3.02 -17.92
N VAL A 289 -14.78 4.15 -17.66
CA VAL A 289 -15.38 5.22 -16.83
C VAL A 289 -16.66 5.74 -17.47
N LEU A 290 -16.65 6.02 -18.77
CA LEU A 290 -17.84 6.52 -19.47
C LEU A 290 -18.92 5.46 -19.59
N PHE A 291 -18.60 4.37 -20.28
CA PHE A 291 -19.57 3.41 -20.79
C PHE A 291 -19.93 2.35 -19.76
N TYR A 292 -18.94 1.76 -19.09
CA TYR A 292 -19.16 0.70 -18.11
C TYR A 292 -19.71 1.23 -16.78
N THR A 293 -19.39 2.48 -16.43
CA THR A 293 -19.67 3.04 -15.10
C THR A 293 -20.70 4.15 -15.16
N LEU A 294 -20.34 5.30 -15.75
CA LEU A 294 -21.18 6.50 -15.69
C LEU A 294 -22.54 6.31 -16.38
N LEU A 295 -22.54 5.80 -17.60
CA LEU A 295 -23.78 5.58 -18.36
C LEU A 295 -24.56 4.35 -17.87
N ALA A 296 -23.88 3.35 -17.29
CA ALA A 296 -24.55 2.18 -16.72
C ALA A 296 -25.35 2.54 -15.46
N GLU A 297 -24.86 3.49 -14.66
CA GLU A 297 -25.50 4.02 -13.45
C GLU A 297 -26.37 5.27 -13.75
N SER A 298 -26.64 5.57 -15.02
CA SER A 298 -27.45 6.74 -15.41
C SER A 298 -28.92 6.39 -15.62
N ASP A 299 -29.78 7.20 -15.02
CA ASP A 299 -31.23 7.15 -15.25
C ASP A 299 -31.59 7.62 -16.67
N ASP A 300 -30.74 8.47 -17.29
CA ASP A 300 -30.91 8.99 -18.66
C ASP A 300 -29.54 9.11 -19.36
N PRO A 301 -28.99 7.99 -19.89
CA PRO A 301 -27.69 7.97 -20.56
C PRO A 301 -27.61 8.90 -21.77
N ALA A 302 -28.72 9.14 -22.47
CA ALA A 302 -28.76 10.03 -23.63
C ALA A 302 -28.53 11.49 -23.21
N ALA A 303 -29.21 11.95 -22.16
CA ALA A 303 -29.02 13.30 -21.64
C ALA A 303 -27.59 13.52 -21.11
N ASP A 304 -27.02 12.53 -20.41
CA ASP A 304 -25.63 12.59 -19.93
C ASP A 304 -24.63 12.69 -21.10
N LEU A 305 -24.85 11.94 -22.18
CA LEU A 305 -24.04 12.04 -23.41
C LEU A 305 -24.14 13.42 -24.04
N GLU A 306 -25.34 13.98 -24.17
CA GLU A 306 -25.53 15.33 -24.72
C GLU A 306 -24.76 16.38 -23.91
N GLU A 307 -24.81 16.31 -22.57
CA GLU A 307 -24.07 17.22 -21.70
C GLU A 307 -22.55 17.07 -21.85
N LEU A 308 -22.08 15.83 -22.00
CA LEU A 308 -20.68 15.52 -22.29
C LEU A 308 -20.23 16.00 -23.69
N GLY A 309 -21.17 16.45 -24.53
CA GLY A 309 -20.91 16.86 -25.91
C GLY A 309 -20.72 15.67 -26.86
N LEU A 310 -21.37 14.56 -26.55
CA LEU A 310 -21.34 13.30 -27.30
C LEU A 310 -22.71 13.00 -27.92
N PRO A 311 -22.76 12.20 -29.01
CA PRO A 311 -24.02 11.77 -29.61
C PRO A 311 -24.82 10.87 -28.66
N PRO A 312 -26.14 11.04 -28.52
CA PRO A 312 -27.01 10.14 -27.77
C PRO A 312 -26.93 8.68 -28.24
N GLU A 313 -26.60 8.44 -29.50
CA GLU A 313 -26.51 7.10 -30.09
C GLU A 313 -25.44 6.23 -29.42
N LEU A 314 -24.41 6.85 -28.82
CA LEU A 314 -23.37 6.15 -28.08
C LEU A 314 -23.90 5.47 -26.80
N GLN A 315 -25.13 5.74 -26.37
CA GLN A 315 -25.77 5.02 -25.26
C GLN A 315 -25.86 3.51 -25.51
N ARG A 316 -25.75 3.06 -26.77
CA ARG A 316 -25.68 1.64 -27.13
C ARG A 316 -24.51 0.90 -26.46
N TYR A 317 -23.46 1.64 -26.07
CA TYR A 317 -22.32 1.12 -25.34
C TYR A 317 -22.51 1.22 -23.81
N ALA A 318 -23.65 1.65 -23.28
CA ALA A 318 -23.87 1.65 -21.84
C ALA A 318 -23.72 0.22 -21.27
N GLY A 319 -22.94 0.10 -20.19
CA GLY A 319 -22.51 -1.20 -19.64
C GLY A 319 -21.40 -1.87 -20.44
N ALA A 320 -20.78 -1.20 -21.42
CA ALA A 320 -19.67 -1.72 -22.19
C ALA A 320 -18.32 -1.60 -21.52
N SER A 321 -17.59 -2.71 -21.42
CA SER A 321 -16.16 -2.68 -21.09
C SER A 321 -15.35 -2.46 -22.37
N ALA A 322 -14.14 -1.95 -22.23
CA ALA A 322 -13.21 -1.73 -23.33
C ALA A 322 -12.58 -3.04 -23.85
N TRP A 323 -12.75 -4.15 -23.12
CA TRP A 323 -11.97 -5.38 -23.27
C TRP A 323 -12.82 -6.61 -23.65
N ARG A 324 -14.05 -6.38 -24.13
CA ARG A 324 -14.93 -7.43 -24.64
C ARG A 324 -14.55 -7.83 -26.07
N ASP A 325 -14.95 -9.04 -26.46
CA ASP A 325 -14.51 -9.71 -27.69
C ASP A 325 -14.88 -8.96 -29.00
N ASP A 326 -15.88 -8.10 -28.96
CA ASP A 326 -16.33 -7.28 -30.09
C ASP A 326 -15.50 -6.00 -30.32
N ASP A 327 -14.43 -5.80 -29.54
CA ASP A 327 -13.46 -4.69 -29.65
C ASP A 327 -14.12 -3.30 -29.84
N PRO A 328 -14.88 -2.82 -28.84
CA PRO A 328 -15.57 -1.54 -28.96
C PRO A 328 -14.61 -0.35 -29.02
N LEU A 329 -13.35 -0.51 -28.59
CA LEU A 329 -12.32 0.51 -28.74
C LEU A 329 -11.95 0.73 -30.21
N GLY A 330 -12.06 -0.29 -31.06
CA GLY A 330 -11.77 -0.21 -32.49
C GLY A 330 -12.91 0.36 -33.34
N ASP A 331 -14.08 0.64 -32.75
CA ASP A 331 -15.25 1.14 -33.45
C ASP A 331 -15.03 2.57 -34.00
N GLU A 332 -15.44 2.79 -35.26
CA GLU A 332 -15.27 4.07 -35.95
C GLU A 332 -16.02 5.21 -35.24
N GLU A 333 -17.20 4.95 -34.67
CA GLU A 333 -17.95 5.97 -33.93
C GLU A 333 -17.21 6.41 -32.65
N ILE A 334 -16.50 5.49 -31.98
CA ILE A 334 -15.68 5.83 -30.80
C ILE A 334 -14.47 6.65 -31.22
N HIS A 335 -13.84 6.31 -32.36
CA HIS A 335 -12.72 7.05 -32.91
C HIS A 335 -13.08 8.48 -33.35
N ASP A 336 -14.26 8.67 -33.96
CA ASP A 336 -14.76 9.98 -34.36
C ASP A 336 -14.93 10.95 -33.17
N HIS A 337 -15.18 10.39 -31.98
CA HIS A 337 -15.35 11.14 -30.73
C HIS A 337 -14.19 11.01 -29.74
N ALA A 338 -13.06 10.44 -30.16
CA ALA A 338 -11.90 10.15 -29.32
C ALA A 338 -11.37 11.37 -28.55
N ALA A 339 -11.41 12.57 -29.14
CA ALA A 339 -10.93 13.80 -28.50
C ALA A 339 -11.73 14.16 -27.23
N THR A 340 -13.00 13.76 -27.15
CA THR A 340 -13.89 14.00 -26.01
C THR A 340 -13.91 12.79 -25.06
N ILE A 341 -13.97 11.57 -25.59
CA ILE A 341 -14.00 10.33 -24.80
C ILE A 341 -12.66 10.12 -24.08
N PHE A 342 -11.54 10.34 -24.75
CA PHE A 342 -10.22 10.01 -24.21
C PHE A 342 -9.51 11.16 -23.48
N THR A 343 -10.27 12.15 -22.98
CA THR A 343 -9.72 13.26 -22.17
C THR A 343 -10.27 13.31 -20.75
N TRP A 344 -9.38 13.30 -19.75
CA TRP A 344 -9.75 13.44 -18.34
C TRP A 344 -10.48 14.76 -18.03
N ARG A 345 -10.32 15.78 -18.86
CA ARG A 345 -11.00 17.07 -18.69
C ARG A 345 -12.51 16.94 -18.82
N THR A 346 -13.00 16.01 -19.65
CA THR A 346 -14.44 15.74 -19.84
C THR A 346 -15.04 15.28 -18.53
N TYR A 347 -14.52 14.19 -17.97
CA TYR A 347 -15.01 13.60 -16.71
C TYR A 347 -14.88 14.54 -15.52
N LEU A 348 -13.75 15.25 -15.40
CA LEU A 348 -13.55 16.21 -14.32
C LEU A 348 -14.53 17.39 -14.36
N ARG A 349 -14.93 17.84 -15.56
CA ARG A 349 -15.93 18.90 -15.71
C ARG A 349 -17.33 18.38 -15.38
N PHE A 350 -17.68 17.20 -15.90
CA PHE A 350 -18.95 16.56 -15.63
C PHE A 350 -19.17 16.34 -14.12
N PHE A 351 -18.23 15.70 -13.42
CA PHE A 351 -18.35 15.49 -11.97
C PHE A 351 -18.23 16.78 -11.13
N ALA A 352 -17.65 17.86 -11.69
CA ALA A 352 -17.67 19.16 -11.03
C ALA A 352 -19.03 19.86 -11.15
N ALA A 353 -19.76 19.62 -12.25
CA ALA A 353 -21.14 20.07 -12.42
C ALA A 353 -22.13 19.20 -11.61
N HIS A 354 -21.84 17.90 -11.51
CA HIS A 354 -22.67 16.87 -10.88
C HIS A 354 -21.90 16.12 -9.78
N PRO A 355 -21.61 16.77 -8.64
CA PRO A 355 -20.87 16.13 -7.55
C PRO A 355 -21.64 14.98 -6.89
N ASP A 356 -22.96 15.01 -6.94
CA ASP A 356 -23.86 13.93 -6.52
C ASP A 356 -23.61 12.65 -7.31
N ARG A 357 -23.51 12.75 -8.65
CA ARG A 357 -23.19 11.61 -9.53
C ARG A 357 -21.85 10.97 -9.18
N PHE A 358 -20.84 11.77 -8.79
CA PHE A 358 -19.58 11.22 -8.29
C PHE A 358 -19.74 10.53 -6.92
N LEU A 359 -20.50 11.13 -6.01
CA LEU A 359 -20.71 10.60 -4.66
C LEU A 359 -21.52 9.30 -4.66
N GLU A 360 -22.39 9.09 -5.64
CA GLU A 360 -23.09 7.82 -5.88
C GLU A 360 -22.10 6.68 -6.19
N LEU A 361 -20.95 6.99 -6.82
CA LEU A 361 -19.99 5.97 -7.18
C LEU A 361 -19.11 5.50 -6.01
N VAL A 362 -18.89 6.36 -5.02
CA VAL A 362 -17.95 6.15 -3.91
C VAL A 362 -18.28 4.92 -3.05
N PRO A 363 -19.54 4.68 -2.65
CA PRO A 363 -19.89 3.51 -1.84
C PRO A 363 -19.45 2.19 -2.47
N GLN A 364 -19.64 2.00 -3.78
CA GLN A 364 -19.25 0.77 -4.47
C GLN A 364 -17.73 0.54 -4.40
N SER A 365 -16.92 1.59 -4.62
CA SER A 365 -15.46 1.47 -4.50
C SER A 365 -15.00 1.14 -3.09
N PHE A 366 -15.69 1.65 -2.07
CA PHE A 366 -15.36 1.34 -0.68
C PHE A 366 -15.72 -0.11 -0.33
N ASP A 367 -16.89 -0.60 -0.75
CA ASP A 367 -17.28 -2.00 -0.54
C ASP A 367 -16.34 -2.95 -1.29
N ALA A 368 -15.89 -2.59 -2.50
CA ALA A 368 -14.94 -3.37 -3.30
C ALA A 368 -13.59 -3.61 -2.60
N VAL A 369 -13.21 -2.82 -1.58
CA VAL A 369 -12.02 -3.09 -0.75
C VAL A 369 -12.13 -4.43 -0.02
N THR A 370 -13.33 -4.81 0.41
CA THR A 370 -13.56 -6.09 1.11
C THR A 370 -13.48 -7.29 0.18
N GLU A 371 -13.62 -7.05 -1.12
CA GLU A 371 -13.62 -8.04 -2.21
C GLU A 371 -12.33 -8.03 -3.03
N ALA A 372 -11.35 -7.21 -2.64
CA ALA A 372 -10.12 -7.01 -3.41
C ALA A 372 -9.25 -8.27 -3.59
N ARG A 373 -9.61 -9.37 -2.93
CA ARG A 373 -9.15 -10.72 -3.25
C ARG A 373 -10.10 -11.30 -4.30
N VAL A 374 -9.81 -10.99 -5.55
CA VAL A 374 -10.62 -11.38 -6.71
C VAL A 374 -10.54 -12.87 -7.01
N ASP A 375 -11.68 -13.51 -7.26
CA ASP A 375 -11.83 -14.94 -7.54
C ASP A 375 -11.73 -15.27 -9.04
N TYR A 376 -11.97 -14.30 -9.92
CA TYR A 376 -11.85 -14.48 -11.37
C TYR A 376 -10.40 -14.57 -11.90
N LEU A 377 -9.39 -14.39 -11.04
CA LEU A 377 -7.97 -14.57 -11.38
C LEU A 377 -7.42 -15.78 -10.63
N ALA A 378 -6.91 -16.78 -11.36
CA ALA A 378 -6.41 -17.99 -10.76
C ALA A 378 -5.23 -17.69 -9.82
N ASN A 379 -5.22 -18.33 -8.65
CA ASN A 379 -4.08 -18.33 -7.75
C ASN A 379 -3.18 -19.56 -7.89
N VAL A 380 -3.72 -20.65 -8.43
CA VAL A 380 -3.04 -21.92 -8.59
C VAL A 380 -2.93 -22.26 -10.07
N PRO A 381 -1.90 -23.03 -10.49
CA PRO A 381 -1.88 -23.61 -11.82
C PRO A 381 -3.09 -24.55 -11.99
N GLY A 382 -3.95 -24.27 -12.97
CA GLY A 382 -5.12 -25.09 -13.33
C GLY A 382 -5.04 -25.60 -14.77
N GLU A 383 -5.98 -26.43 -15.22
CA GLU A 383 -6.06 -26.80 -16.64
C GLU A 383 -6.68 -25.66 -17.48
N PRO A 384 -6.36 -25.58 -18.79
CA PRO A 384 -6.95 -24.56 -19.66
C PRO A 384 -8.46 -24.68 -19.73
N GLY A 385 -9.15 -23.61 -19.33
CA GLY A 385 -10.61 -23.55 -19.31
C GLY A 385 -11.21 -23.96 -17.96
N ASP A 386 -10.40 -24.33 -16.98
CA ASP A 386 -10.86 -24.44 -15.59
C ASP A 386 -11.23 -23.06 -15.04
N GLU A 387 -12.19 -23.06 -14.13
CA GLU A 387 -12.54 -21.84 -13.38
C GLU A 387 -11.34 -21.38 -12.57
N ALA A 388 -11.16 -20.06 -12.47
CA ALA A 388 -10.11 -19.49 -11.64
C ALA A 388 -10.31 -19.89 -10.17
N GLU A 389 -9.30 -20.52 -9.58
CA GLU A 389 -9.37 -20.96 -8.19
C GLU A 389 -8.52 -20.11 -7.26
N LEU A 390 -9.12 -19.70 -6.13
CA LEU A 390 -8.43 -19.07 -5.03
C LEU A 390 -7.66 -20.11 -4.20
N ALA A 391 -6.40 -19.80 -3.88
CA ALA A 391 -5.61 -20.71 -3.07
C ALA A 391 -6.16 -20.82 -1.63
N GLU A 392 -6.34 -22.06 -1.15
CA GLU A 392 -6.76 -22.35 0.21
C GLU A 392 -5.62 -22.13 1.23
N ARG A 393 -5.23 -20.87 1.42
CA ARG A 393 -4.15 -20.46 2.31
C ARG A 393 -4.62 -19.41 3.31
N PRO A 394 -3.92 -19.23 4.44
CA PRO A 394 -4.30 -18.22 5.44
C PRO A 394 -4.46 -16.82 4.84
N SER A 395 -5.67 -16.28 4.99
CA SER A 395 -6.04 -14.93 4.56
C SER A 395 -6.68 -14.12 5.70
N PRO A 396 -5.94 -13.84 6.79
CA PRO A 396 -6.49 -13.21 7.98
C PRO A 396 -7.07 -11.80 7.75
N VAL A 397 -6.51 -11.01 6.82
CA VAL A 397 -7.01 -9.67 6.49
C VAL A 397 -8.36 -9.78 5.81
N PHE A 398 -8.47 -10.57 4.74
CA PHE A 398 -9.75 -10.72 4.03
C PHE A 398 -10.79 -11.45 4.88
N TRP A 399 -10.37 -12.36 5.77
CA TRP A 399 -11.27 -12.93 6.77
C TRP A 399 -11.86 -11.88 7.73
N VAL A 400 -11.08 -10.87 8.14
CA VAL A 400 -11.62 -9.76 8.96
C VAL A 400 -12.48 -8.83 8.12
N LEU A 401 -12.06 -8.52 6.89
CA LEU A 401 -12.80 -7.63 6.00
C LEU A 401 -14.15 -8.21 5.60
N SER A 402 -14.27 -9.53 5.41
CA SER A 402 -15.54 -10.19 5.11
C SER A 402 -16.55 -10.16 6.25
N LEU A 403 -16.15 -9.77 7.47
CA LEU A 403 -17.06 -9.53 8.59
C LEU A 403 -17.72 -8.15 8.53
N LEU A 404 -17.26 -7.26 7.63
CA LEU A 404 -17.83 -5.92 7.48
C LEU A 404 -19.09 -5.99 6.61
N PRO A 405 -20.24 -5.49 7.09
CA PRO A 405 -21.43 -5.38 6.25
C PRO A 405 -21.20 -4.44 5.06
N GLN A 406 -21.56 -4.91 3.86
CA GLN A 406 -21.59 -4.15 2.61
C GLN A 406 -22.99 -3.54 2.38
N GLY A 407 -23.10 -2.55 1.50
CA GLY A 407 -24.39 -2.02 1.02
C GLY A 407 -25.23 -1.23 2.04
N TRP A 408 -24.74 -1.00 3.26
CA TRP A 408 -25.36 -0.03 4.19
C TRP A 408 -25.13 1.40 3.66
N PRO A 409 -26.04 2.39 3.83
CA PRO A 409 -25.99 3.72 3.17
C PRO A 409 -24.64 4.45 3.26
N VAL A 410 -23.78 4.06 4.21
CA VAL A 410 -22.34 4.31 4.15
C VAL A 410 -21.63 2.97 4.42
N PRO A 411 -20.74 2.49 3.53
CA PRO A 411 -19.94 1.28 3.71
C PRO A 411 -19.29 1.18 5.10
N SER A 412 -19.37 0.01 5.72
CA SER A 412 -18.86 -0.20 7.08
C SER A 412 -17.36 0.13 7.21
N ILE A 413 -16.60 -0.09 6.14
CA ILE A 413 -15.18 0.24 6.04
C ILE A 413 -14.90 1.74 6.21
N ALA A 414 -15.83 2.61 5.82
CA ALA A 414 -15.68 4.05 6.01
C ALA A 414 -15.62 4.43 7.50
N PHE A 415 -16.35 3.73 8.37
CA PHE A 415 -16.27 3.93 9.82
C PHE A 415 -14.94 3.47 10.40
N LEU A 416 -14.38 2.38 9.87
CA LEU A 416 -13.03 1.92 10.24
C LEU A 416 -11.98 2.98 9.89
N TRP A 417 -12.04 3.54 8.68
CA TRP A 417 -11.17 4.62 8.25
C TRP A 417 -11.40 5.91 9.03
N LEU A 418 -12.65 6.28 9.31
CA LEU A 418 -12.97 7.43 10.16
C LEU A 418 -12.37 7.26 11.57
N GLY A 419 -12.50 6.08 12.16
CA GLY A 419 -11.86 5.72 13.42
C GLY A 419 -10.33 5.83 13.33
N GLY A 420 -9.74 5.29 12.27
CA GLY A 420 -8.32 5.40 11.95
C GLY A 420 -7.83 6.84 11.88
N ALA A 421 -8.57 7.71 11.21
CA ALA A 421 -8.28 9.14 11.11
C ALA A 421 -8.39 9.84 12.48
N VAL A 422 -9.51 9.67 13.19
CA VAL A 422 -9.77 10.35 14.47
C VAL A 422 -8.75 9.93 15.54
N PHE A 423 -8.57 8.63 15.75
CA PHE A 423 -7.58 8.12 16.70
C PHE A 423 -6.16 8.41 16.24
N GLY A 424 -5.89 8.29 14.94
CA GLY A 424 -4.62 8.59 14.32
C GLY A 424 -4.16 10.02 14.60
N VAL A 425 -5.00 11.01 14.30
CA VAL A 425 -4.72 12.43 14.56
C VAL A 425 -4.48 12.69 16.04
N ARG A 426 -5.34 12.15 16.91
CA ARG A 426 -5.20 12.30 18.36
C ARG A 426 -3.90 11.71 18.87
N TRP A 427 -3.51 10.53 18.39
CA TRP A 427 -2.31 9.83 18.83
C TRP A 427 -1.03 10.44 18.24
N ALA A 428 -1.05 10.88 16.99
CA ALA A 428 0.09 11.50 16.30
C ALA A 428 0.57 12.76 17.02
N ARG A 429 -0.38 13.49 17.65
CA ARG A 429 -0.11 14.69 18.45
C ARG A 429 0.31 14.39 19.90
N SER A 430 0.35 13.13 20.30
CA SER A 430 0.78 12.72 21.65
C SER A 430 2.23 13.12 21.94
N ARG A 431 2.54 13.38 23.22
CA ARG A 431 3.93 13.56 23.67
C ARG A 431 4.71 12.25 23.77
N ASP A 432 4.02 11.13 23.99
CA ASP A 432 4.61 9.79 24.00
C ASP A 432 5.03 9.36 22.58
N PRO A 433 6.32 9.02 22.34
CA PRO A 433 6.79 8.59 21.03
C PRO A 433 6.13 7.32 20.52
N VAL A 434 5.77 6.38 21.41
CA VAL A 434 5.16 5.11 21.05
C VAL A 434 3.76 5.31 20.49
N ARG A 435 2.94 6.13 21.18
CA ARG A 435 1.62 6.55 20.70
C ARG A 435 1.71 7.44 19.46
N ALA A 436 2.65 8.38 19.39
CA ALA A 436 2.81 9.25 18.22
C ALA A 436 3.16 8.48 16.94
N ALA A 437 4.05 7.49 17.01
CA ALA A 437 4.37 6.64 15.88
C ALA A 437 3.14 5.89 15.34
N ARG A 438 2.32 5.31 16.23
CA ARG A 438 1.05 4.64 15.85
C ARG A 438 0.05 5.59 15.24
N GLY A 439 -0.06 6.80 15.80
CA GLY A 439 -0.97 7.80 15.25
C GLY A 439 -0.58 8.25 13.85
N VAL A 440 0.72 8.46 13.61
CA VAL A 440 1.23 8.79 12.27
C VAL A 440 0.97 7.65 11.28
N LEU A 441 1.20 6.40 11.69
CA LEU A 441 0.86 5.24 10.86
C LEU A 441 -0.63 5.18 10.54
N ALA A 442 -1.50 5.36 11.53
CA ALA A 442 -2.94 5.33 11.32
C ALA A 442 -3.40 6.42 10.33
N VAL A 443 -2.86 7.64 10.43
CA VAL A 443 -3.16 8.72 9.47
C VAL A 443 -2.63 8.39 8.08
N LEU A 444 -1.39 7.88 7.97
CA LEU A 444 -0.79 7.48 6.69
C LEU A 444 -1.63 6.40 6.00
N LEU A 445 -1.92 5.31 6.72
CA LEU A 445 -2.61 4.15 6.17
C LEU A 445 -4.07 4.47 5.82
N THR A 446 -4.76 5.25 6.66
CA THR A 446 -6.12 5.73 6.37
C THR A 446 -6.12 6.65 5.15
N GLY A 447 -5.23 7.64 5.12
CA GLY A 447 -5.14 8.58 4.01
C GLY A 447 -4.81 7.89 2.70
N PHE A 448 -3.89 6.92 2.73
CA PHE A 448 -3.55 6.10 1.58
C PHE A 448 -4.73 5.22 1.14
N ALA A 449 -5.36 4.46 2.04
CA ALA A 449 -6.50 3.61 1.72
C ALA A 449 -7.66 4.38 1.08
N VAL A 450 -8.12 5.46 1.71
CA VAL A 450 -9.20 6.32 1.16
C VAL A 450 -8.81 6.87 -0.20
N SER A 451 -7.57 7.37 -0.35
CA SER A 451 -7.12 7.93 -1.63
C SER A 451 -7.00 6.89 -2.74
N GLN A 452 -6.60 5.65 -2.41
CA GLN A 452 -6.53 4.54 -3.35
C GLN A 452 -7.94 4.15 -3.81
N SER A 453 -8.91 4.02 -2.89
CA SER A 453 -10.29 3.70 -3.26
C SER A 453 -10.96 4.81 -4.09
N VAL A 454 -10.70 6.07 -3.77
CA VAL A 454 -11.18 7.18 -4.59
C VAL A 454 -10.51 7.16 -5.97
N LEU A 455 -9.22 6.87 -6.05
CA LEU A 455 -8.51 6.81 -7.33
C LEU A 455 -8.87 5.58 -8.16
N ALA A 456 -9.26 4.47 -7.55
CA ALA A 456 -9.72 3.27 -8.27
C ALA A 456 -10.94 3.59 -9.16
N LEU A 457 -11.77 4.58 -8.79
CA LEU A 457 -12.87 5.06 -9.64
C LEU A 457 -12.41 5.68 -10.96
N SER A 458 -11.13 6.09 -11.09
CA SER A 458 -10.61 6.53 -12.38
C SER A 458 -10.48 5.41 -13.39
N ASP A 459 -10.59 4.14 -12.97
CA ASP A 459 -10.62 2.99 -13.87
C ASP A 459 -12.07 2.49 -14.11
N GLY A 460 -13.05 3.16 -13.48
CA GLY A 460 -14.46 2.79 -13.51
C GLY A 460 -14.78 1.61 -12.57
N TYR A 461 -15.92 0.97 -12.79
CA TYR A 461 -16.33 -0.24 -12.07
C TYR A 461 -15.71 -1.52 -12.63
N TYR A 462 -15.06 -1.44 -13.79
CA TYR A 462 -14.35 -2.57 -14.38
C TYR A 462 -13.16 -2.97 -13.50
N GLU A 463 -13.13 -4.23 -13.04
CA GLU A 463 -12.12 -4.76 -12.10
C GLU A 463 -11.94 -3.94 -10.81
N LEU A 464 -12.97 -3.21 -10.36
CA LEU A 464 -12.87 -2.26 -9.24
C LEU A 464 -12.28 -2.86 -7.95
N ALA A 465 -12.60 -4.13 -7.67
CA ALA A 465 -12.06 -4.87 -6.54
C ALA A 465 -10.53 -5.02 -6.63
N LYS A 466 -9.99 -5.43 -7.78
CA LYS A 466 -8.53 -5.54 -8.01
C LYS A 466 -7.86 -4.17 -7.86
N HIS A 467 -8.43 -3.11 -8.41
CA HIS A 467 -7.90 -1.75 -8.26
C HIS A 467 -7.91 -1.24 -6.81
N ASN A 468 -8.71 -1.84 -5.94
CA ASN A 468 -8.76 -1.57 -4.50
C ASN A 468 -7.78 -2.41 -3.65
N VAL A 469 -6.96 -3.30 -4.24
CA VAL A 469 -6.08 -4.19 -3.48
C VAL A 469 -5.07 -3.45 -2.60
N HIS A 470 -4.56 -2.30 -3.04
CA HIS A 470 -3.66 -1.47 -2.23
C HIS A 470 -4.39 -0.78 -1.06
N ALA A 471 -5.66 -0.42 -1.24
CA ALA A 471 -6.51 0.08 -0.17
C ALA A 471 -6.79 -1.03 0.86
N ALA A 472 -7.04 -2.26 0.41
CA ALA A 472 -7.21 -3.42 1.27
C ALA A 472 -5.93 -3.72 2.08
N PHE A 473 -4.76 -3.71 1.43
CA PHE A 473 -3.48 -3.89 2.09
C PHE A 473 -3.22 -2.83 3.17
N ALA A 474 -3.44 -1.56 2.84
CA ALA A 474 -3.29 -0.47 3.80
C ALA A 474 -4.29 -0.57 4.95
N THR A 475 -5.51 -1.03 4.67
CA THR A 475 -6.54 -1.29 5.69
C THR A 475 -6.15 -2.45 6.61
N GLY A 476 -5.56 -3.53 6.08
CA GLY A 476 -5.00 -4.62 6.89
C GLY A 476 -3.89 -4.15 7.84
N LEU A 477 -2.98 -3.30 7.35
CA LEU A 477 -1.96 -2.67 8.19
C LEU A 477 -2.58 -1.71 9.23
N LEU A 478 -3.64 -0.99 8.88
CA LEU A 478 -4.36 -0.11 9.80
C LEU A 478 -5.03 -0.92 10.92
N LEU A 479 -5.67 -2.04 10.58
CA LEU A 479 -6.26 -2.98 11.53
C LEU A 479 -5.21 -3.48 12.52
N ALA A 480 -4.00 -3.83 12.06
CA ALA A 480 -2.89 -4.19 12.95
C ALA A 480 -2.54 -3.07 13.95
N VAL A 481 -2.52 -1.80 13.51
CA VAL A 481 -2.27 -0.64 14.38
C VAL A 481 -3.38 -0.44 15.41
N LEU A 482 -4.65 -0.50 14.97
CA LEU A 482 -5.81 -0.27 15.82
C LEU A 482 -6.01 -1.41 16.83
N LEU A 483 -5.85 -2.66 16.40
CA LEU A 483 -5.94 -3.84 17.26
C LEU A 483 -4.86 -3.81 18.34
N GLU A 484 -3.62 -3.50 17.98
CA GLU A 484 -2.53 -3.41 18.94
C GLU A 484 -2.76 -2.30 19.98
N ALA A 485 -3.27 -1.16 19.55
CA ALA A 485 -3.64 -0.06 20.44
C ALA A 485 -4.78 -0.47 21.38
N GLY A 486 -5.80 -1.16 20.87
CA GLY A 486 -6.91 -1.70 21.65
C GLY A 486 -6.45 -2.67 22.72
N ILE A 487 -5.60 -3.65 22.36
CA ILE A 487 -5.01 -4.63 23.29
C ILE A 487 -4.26 -3.91 24.43
N ARG A 488 -3.45 -2.89 24.11
CA ARG A 488 -2.73 -2.12 25.13
C ARG A 488 -3.64 -1.41 26.11
N VAL A 489 -4.70 -0.79 25.60
CA VAL A 489 -5.69 -0.09 26.44
C VAL A 489 -6.40 -1.09 27.36
N GLY A 490 -6.82 -2.24 26.81
CA GLY A 490 -7.43 -3.33 27.58
C GLY A 490 -6.51 -3.86 28.70
N VAL A 491 -5.27 -4.19 28.37
CA VAL A 491 -4.27 -4.66 29.36
C VAL A 491 -4.01 -3.61 30.44
N ALA A 492 -3.92 -2.33 30.07
CA ALA A 492 -3.74 -1.25 31.04
C ALA A 492 -4.95 -1.10 31.97
N ALA A 493 -6.17 -1.23 31.45
CA ALA A 493 -7.40 -1.18 32.24
C ALA A 493 -7.48 -2.35 33.25
N VAL A 494 -7.15 -3.57 32.81
CA VAL A 494 -7.11 -4.75 33.69
C VAL A 494 -6.06 -4.59 34.80
N ARG A 495 -4.86 -4.10 34.47
CA ARG A 495 -3.81 -3.85 35.48
C ARG A 495 -4.24 -2.83 36.53
N ARG A 496 -4.88 -1.73 36.10
CA ARG A 496 -5.42 -0.71 37.03
C ARG A 496 -6.48 -1.31 37.95
N ARG A 497 -7.42 -2.11 37.41
CA ARG A 497 -8.44 -2.79 38.22
C ARG A 497 -7.84 -3.74 39.26
N ARG A 498 -6.80 -4.50 38.90
CA ARG A 498 -6.11 -5.40 39.86
C ARG A 498 -5.40 -4.63 40.97
N GLN A 499 -4.80 -3.47 40.65
CA GLN A 499 -4.16 -2.61 41.64
C GLN A 499 -5.17 -1.95 42.59
N THR A 500 -6.39 -1.67 42.15
CA THR A 500 -7.45 -1.12 43.00
C THR A 500 -8.15 -2.18 43.87
N VAL A 501 -8.06 -3.47 43.51
CA VAL A 501 -8.74 -4.59 44.21
C VAL A 501 -7.81 -5.33 45.17
N ALA A 502 -6.48 -5.20 45.02
CA ALA A 502 -5.54 -5.72 46.01
C ALA A 502 -5.76 -5.00 47.36
N PRO A 503 -6.18 -5.69 48.44
CA PRO A 503 -6.34 -5.07 49.74
C PRO A 503 -4.99 -4.57 50.25
N ALA A 504 -5.01 -3.49 51.04
CA ALA A 504 -3.88 -3.08 51.88
C ALA A 504 -3.62 -4.16 52.97
N ALA A 505 -3.15 -5.32 52.57
CA ALA A 505 -2.67 -6.38 53.44
C ALA A 505 -1.16 -6.21 53.57
N ASP A 506 -0.73 -5.15 54.26
CA ASP A 506 0.61 -5.00 54.88
C ASP A 506 0.67 -3.68 55.69
N ALA A 507 -0.33 -3.51 56.55
CA ALA A 507 -0.30 -2.51 57.62
C ALA A 507 -0.79 -3.16 58.92
N ARG A 508 0.00 -4.09 59.46
CA ARG A 508 -0.03 -4.49 60.87
C ARG A 508 1.39 -4.77 61.35
#